data_AF-A0A6J6F4I5-F1
#
_entry.id   AF-A0A6J6F4I5-F1
#
_cell.length_a   1.000
_cell.length_b   1.000
_cell.length_c   1.000
_cell.angle_alpha   90.00
_cell.angle_beta   90.00
_cell.angle_gamma   90.00
#
_symmetry.space_group_name_H-M   'P 1'
#
loop_
_entity.id
_entity.type
_entity.pdbx_description
1 polymer ?
#
loop_
_entity_poly.entity_id
_entity_poly.type
_entity_poly.pdbx_seq_one_letter_code
_entity_poly.pdbx_strand_id
1 'polypeptide(L)' 'MYFRSATSDEVAVAIPSSFTVVALVASVLITLILGVYPQPLLDLISQAPLFIR' A
#
# COMPACT_ATOMS: atom_id res chain seq x y z
N MET A 1 6.27 -14.16 -14.01
CA MET A 1 6.74 -14.75 -12.74
C MET A 1 5.62 -15.42 -11.95
N TYR A 2 4.37 -14.94 -11.99
CA TYR A 2 3.21 -15.61 -11.36
C TYR A 2 2.58 -16.76 -12.16
N PHE A 3 2.85 -16.85 -13.47
CA PHE A 3 2.25 -17.86 -14.37
C PHE A 3 3.23 -18.99 -14.72
N ARG A 4 3.86 -19.60 -13.70
CA ARG A 4 4.61 -20.86 -13.83
C ARG A 4 4.09 -21.81 -12.77
N SER A 5 4.02 -23.11 -13.08
CA SER A 5 3.66 -24.13 -12.11
C SER A 5 4.57 -23.98 -10.89
N ALA A 6 3.99 -24.01 -9.69
CA ALA A 6 4.77 -23.95 -8.46
C ALA A 6 5.81 -25.08 -8.53
N THR A 7 7.09 -24.73 -8.56
CA THR A 7 8.13 -25.73 -8.36
C THR A 7 7.93 -26.25 -6.95
N SER A 8 7.97 -27.58 -6.77
CA SER A 8 7.87 -28.24 -5.47
C SER A 8 9.13 -27.94 -4.67
N ASP A 9 9.31 -26.69 -4.31
CA ASP A 9 10.32 -26.28 -3.36
C ASP A 9 9.55 -25.97 -2.10
N GLU A 10 9.75 -26.83 -1.11
CA GLU A 10 9.20 -26.77 0.24
C GLU A 10 9.86 -25.62 1.00
N VAL A 11 9.94 -24.44 0.38
CA VAL A 11 10.42 -23.23 0.99
C VAL A 11 9.38 -22.85 2.01
N ALA A 12 9.77 -22.86 3.29
CA ALA A 12 8.93 -22.43 4.39
C ALA A 12 8.38 -21.03 4.08
N VAL A 13 7.10 -20.98 3.68
CA VAL A 13 6.44 -19.72 3.38
C VAL A 13 6.21 -19.01 4.70
N ALA A 14 6.94 -17.91 4.93
CA ALA A 14 6.72 -17.08 6.08
C ALA A 14 5.28 -16.54 6.03
N ILE A 15 4.46 -16.96 6.98
CA ILE A 15 3.09 -16.47 7.11
C ILE A 15 3.19 -15.04 7.66
N PRO A 16 2.72 -14.02 6.91
CA PRO A 16 2.77 -12.65 7.38
C PRO A 16 1.90 -12.48 8.64
N SER A 17 2.38 -11.63 9.56
CA SER A 17 1.61 -11.30 10.75
C SER A 17 0.32 -10.56 10.39
N SER A 18 -0.69 -10.61 11.27
CA SER A 18 -1.94 -9.87 11.07
C SER A 18 -1.71 -8.37 10.87
N PHE A 19 -0.70 -7.79 11.55
CA PHE A 19 -0.33 -6.40 11.36
C PHE A 19 0.18 -6.12 9.94
N THR A 20 1.02 -6.99 9.40
CA THR A 20 1.54 -6.89 8.02
C THR A 20 0.39 -6.95 7.01
N VAL A 21 -0.58 -7.84 7.24
CA VAL A 21 -1.77 -7.94 6.38
C VAL A 21 -2.61 -6.66 6.42
N VAL A 22 -2.88 -6.12 7.61
CA VAL A 22 -3.65 -4.87 7.77
C VAL A 22 -2.94 -3.71 7.11
N ALA A 23 -1.62 -3.58 7.31
CA ALA A 23 -0.81 -2.55 6.67
C ALA A 23 -0.92 -2.61 5.15
N LEU A 24 -0.79 -3.80 4.55
CA LEU A 24 -0.94 -4.00 3.11
C LEU A 24 -2.33 -3.60 2.62
N VAL A 25 -3.39 -4.07 3.28
CA VAL A 25 -4.77 -3.76 2.90
C VAL A 25 -5.02 -2.25 2.97
N ALA A 26 -4.58 -1.59 4.05
CA ALA A 26 -4.71 -0.15 4.19
C ALA A 26 -3.95 0.61 3.09
N SER A 27 -2.71 0.21 2.78
CA SER A 27 -1.92 0.82 1.71
C SER A 27 -2.57 0.69 0.34
N VAL A 28 -3.12 -0.49 0.02
CA VAL A 28 -3.85 -0.71 -1.24
C VAL A 28 -5.08 0.17 -1.31
N LEU A 29 -5.89 0.22 -0.24
CA LEU A 29 -7.09 1.06 -0.20
C LEU A 29 -6.76 2.54 -0.38
N ILE A 30 -5.76 3.05 0.34
CA ILE A 30 -5.33 4.44 0.21
C ILE A 30 -4.86 4.72 -1.22
N THR A 31 -4.09 3.82 -1.81
CA THR A 31 -3.58 3.97 -3.19
C THR A 31 -4.71 4.02 -4.20
N LEU A 32 -5.72 3.15 -4.06
CA LEU A 32 -6.89 3.14 -4.94
C LEU A 32 -7.74 4.42 -4.77
N ILE A 33 -8.01 4.82 -3.52
CA ILE A 33 -8.77 6.03 -3.23
C ILE A 33 -8.08 7.25 -3.82
N LEU A 34 -6.77 7.42 -3.57
CA LEU A 34 -6.01 8.55 -4.09
C LEU A 34 -5.83 8.48 -5.61
N GLY A 35 -5.76 7.28 -6.19
CA GLY A 35 -5.70 7.10 -7.63
C GLY A 35 -6.99 7.54 -8.35
N VAL A 36 -8.15 7.35 -7.73
CA VAL A 36 -9.46 7.77 -8.28
C VAL A 36 -9.80 9.21 -7.90
N TYR A 37 -9.53 9.61 -6.66
CA TYR A 37 -9.85 10.92 -6.10
C TYR A 37 -8.60 11.52 -5.42
N PRO A 38 -7.70 12.16 -6.19
CA PRO A 38 -6.43 12.66 -5.65
C PRO A 38 -6.57 13.97 -4.85
N GLN A 39 -7.70 14.67 -4.98
CA GLN A 39 -7.92 16.00 -4.42
C GLN A 39 -7.56 16.13 -2.92
N PRO A 40 -7.92 15.17 -2.02
CA PRO A 40 -7.61 15.29 -0.59
C PRO A 40 -6.10 15.42 -0.31
N LEU A 41 -5.27 14.71 -1.08
CA LEU A 41 -3.82 14.79 -0.94
C LEU A 41 -3.30 16.13 -1.47
N LEU A 42 -3.84 16.62 -2.58
CA LEU A 42 -3.44 17.91 -3.17
C LEU A 42 -3.79 19.08 -2.23
N ASP A 43 -4.98 19.03 -1.62
CA ASP A 43 -5.42 20.04 -0.66
C ASP A 43 -4.53 20.05 0.58
N LEU A 44 -4.14 18.88 1.10
CA LEU A 44 -3.17 18.74 2.20
C LEU A 44 -1.81 19.35 1.84
N ILE A 45 -1.27 19.05 0.66
CA ILE A 45 0.02 19.57 0.20
C ILE A 45 -0.05 21.08 -0.02
N SER A 46 -1.17 21.62 -0.52
CA SER A 46 -1.35 23.05 -0.75
C SER A 46 -1.27 23.88 0.55
N GLN A 47 -1.56 23.27 1.70
CA GLN A 47 -1.48 23.88 3.02
C GLN A 47 -0.09 23.73 3.66
N ALA A 48 0.78 22.84 3.15
CA ALA A 48 2.13 22.62 3.69
C ALA A 48 2.99 23.91 3.80
N PRO A 49 2.91 24.89 2.87
CA PRO A 49 3.64 26.15 3.00
C PRO A 49 3.28 26.98 4.24
N LEU A 50 2.11 26.76 4.84
CA LEU A 50 1.68 27.46 6.07
C LEU A 50 2.51 27.06 7.30
N PHE A 51 3.18 25.91 7.27
CA PHE A 51 3.97 25.39 8.38
C PHE A 51 5.48 25.70 8.28
N ILE A 52 5.93 26.29 7.16
CA ILE A 52 7.36 26.56 6.87
C ILE A 52 7.71 28.05 7.14
N ARG A 53 6.79 28.83 7.71
CA ARG A 53 6.97 30.27 7.96
C ARG A 53 7.22 30.61 9.42
#